data_AF-A0A2E9MGS4-F1
#
_entry.id   AF-A0A2E9MGS4-F1
#
_cell.length_a   1.000
_cell.length_b   1.000
_cell.length_c   1.000
_cell.angle_alpha   90.00
_cell.angle_beta   90.00
_cell.angle_gamma   90.00
#
_symmetry.space_group_name_H-M   'P 1'
#
loop_
_entity.id
_entity.type
_entity.pdbx_description
1 polymer ?
#
loop_
_entity_poly.entity_id
_entity_poly.type
_entity_poly.pdbx_seq_one_letter_code
_entity_poly.pdbx_strand_id
1 'polypeptide(L)'
;MLSATEIESFRDQGFLVKRATFDADEIARLREGFTYIESLVEEGGIDPQYLSGKDREVHIHIQPQAGAADASVRCLRKVQWPSMSHPAFEQLRTSPKFAALLEPLIGTTLKQYINQINFKMPGGQIEFPWHQDIRPIPAFSAQVDNYVQTIIVVVRVDGEAPDPEWVSFFQAVAEQPQVYLKVSALVENSAQQPAPADTDYYRPTLDTLRAAFGEDRLFFGSNWPVCERSATYETCIGIVRDYFEARDTSEKFVWDNAKACYGLPDHPQPASEGTDGPSD
;
A
#
# COMPACT_ATOMS: atom_id res chain seq x y z
N MET A 1 -28.49 4.41 -2.01
CA MET A 1 -27.82 3.28 -2.67
C MET A 1 -27.40 3.69 -4.08
N LEU A 2 -26.27 3.16 -4.55
CA LEU A 2 -25.85 3.32 -5.94
C LEU A 2 -26.51 2.25 -6.81
N SER A 3 -26.86 2.62 -8.04
CA SER A 3 -27.29 1.67 -9.08
C SER A 3 -26.08 0.95 -9.70
N ALA A 4 -26.32 -0.18 -10.37
CA ALA A 4 -25.28 -0.92 -11.09
C ALA A 4 -24.56 -0.04 -12.12
N THR A 5 -25.30 0.77 -12.87
CA THR A 5 -24.76 1.71 -13.86
C THR A 5 -23.87 2.78 -13.22
N GLU A 6 -24.23 3.30 -12.05
CA GLU A 6 -23.38 4.26 -11.32
C GLU A 6 -22.06 3.62 -10.87
N ILE A 7 -22.10 2.35 -10.44
CA ILE A 7 -20.92 1.59 -10.02
C ILE A 7 -20.00 1.31 -11.22
N GLU A 8 -20.56 0.86 -12.34
CA GLU A 8 -19.80 0.62 -13.57
C GLU A 8 -19.18 1.92 -14.11
N SER A 9 -19.94 3.01 -14.14
CA SER A 9 -19.42 4.32 -14.55
C SER A 9 -18.29 4.80 -13.64
N PHE A 10 -18.37 4.58 -12.33
CA PHE A 10 -17.29 4.92 -11.42
C PHE A 10 -16.01 4.12 -11.72
N ARG A 11 -16.14 2.81 -12.01
CA ARG A 11 -15.01 1.93 -12.33
C ARG A 11 -14.35 2.30 -13.66
N ASP A 12 -15.14 2.74 -14.63
CA ASP A 12 -14.65 3.14 -15.95
C ASP A 12 -14.02 4.54 -15.95
N GLN A 13 -14.67 5.52 -15.32
CA GLN A 13 -14.28 6.94 -15.38
C GLN A 13 -13.39 7.39 -14.22
N GLY A 14 -13.33 6.62 -13.13
CA GLY A 14 -12.62 6.99 -11.90
C GLY A 14 -13.33 8.03 -11.03
N PHE A 15 -14.53 8.49 -11.41
CA PHE A 15 -15.35 9.41 -10.62
C PHE A 15 -16.86 9.16 -10.83
N LEU A 16 -17.67 9.66 -9.89
CA LEU A 16 -19.14 9.59 -9.95
C LEU A 16 -19.76 10.87 -9.37
N VAL A 17 -20.85 11.34 -9.98
CA VAL A 17 -21.67 12.45 -9.44
C VAL A 17 -22.98 11.89 -8.90
N LYS A 18 -23.12 11.82 -7.57
CA LYS A 18 -24.40 11.48 -6.91
C LYS A 18 -25.20 12.74 -6.60
N ARG A 19 -26.32 12.91 -7.30
CA ARG A 19 -27.26 14.04 -7.09
C ARG A 19 -28.20 13.77 -5.93
N ALA A 20 -28.71 14.85 -5.33
CA ALA A 20 -29.65 14.80 -4.21
C ALA A 20 -29.15 13.95 -3.01
N THR A 21 -27.83 13.95 -2.78
CA THR A 21 -27.23 13.30 -1.61
C THR A 21 -27.64 13.99 -0.31
N PHE A 22 -27.86 15.31 -0.36
CA PHE A 22 -28.27 16.13 0.78
C PHE A 22 -29.69 16.64 0.58
N ASP A 23 -30.50 16.62 1.63
CA ASP A 23 -31.79 17.31 1.67
C ASP A 23 -31.65 18.78 2.12
N ALA A 24 -32.77 19.50 2.11
CA ALA A 24 -32.78 20.93 2.43
C ALA A 24 -32.40 21.22 3.89
N ASP A 25 -32.75 20.33 4.82
CA ASP A 25 -32.49 20.51 6.25
C ASP A 25 -31.01 20.23 6.56
N GLU A 26 -30.43 19.22 5.91
CA GLU A 26 -28.98 18.95 5.97
C GLU A 26 -28.17 20.11 5.40
N ILE A 27 -28.60 20.70 4.28
CA ILE A 27 -27.95 21.88 3.70
C ILE A 27 -28.07 23.08 4.65
N ALA A 28 -29.25 23.30 5.24
CA ALA A 28 -29.45 24.38 6.20
C ALA A 28 -28.55 24.22 7.43
N ARG A 29 -28.45 23.02 7.99
CA ARG A 29 -27.58 22.72 9.13
C ARG A 29 -26.10 22.86 8.78
N LEU A 30 -25.67 22.45 7.59
CA LEU A 30 -24.30 22.68 7.14
C LEU A 30 -24.00 24.17 7.04
N ARG A 31 -24.93 24.98 6.52
CA ARG A 31 -24.78 26.44 6.45
C ARG A 31 -24.53 27.06 7.83
N GLU A 32 -25.21 26.62 8.88
CA GLU A 32 -24.93 27.07 10.25
C GLU A 32 -23.45 26.86 10.62
N GLY A 33 -22.90 25.68 10.32
CA GLY A 33 -21.49 25.37 10.56
C GLY A 33 -20.52 26.20 9.71
N PHE A 34 -20.86 26.47 8.44
CA PHE A 34 -20.05 27.33 7.57
C PHE A 34 -20.05 28.78 8.08
N THR A 35 -21.22 29.32 8.43
CA THR A 35 -21.36 30.66 9.01
C THR A 35 -20.60 30.79 10.32
N TYR A 36 -20.61 29.76 11.17
CA TYR A 36 -19.79 29.73 12.38
C TYR A 36 -18.28 29.82 12.06
N ILE A 37 -17.77 29.06 11.08
CA ILE A 37 -16.35 29.14 10.69
C ILE A 37 -16.00 30.53 10.12
N GLU A 38 -16.89 31.12 9.32
CA GLU A 38 -16.72 32.47 8.76
C GLU A 38 -16.66 33.54 9.86
N SER A 39 -17.55 33.47 10.86
CA SER A 39 -17.58 34.44 11.96
C SER A 39 -16.30 34.43 12.80
N LEU A 40 -15.66 33.27 12.97
CA LEU A 40 -14.36 33.17 13.67
C LEU A 40 -13.29 34.06 13.02
N VAL A 41 -13.34 34.24 11.70
CA VAL A 41 -12.37 35.07 10.97
C VAL A 41 -12.77 36.54 10.99
N GLU A 42 -14.05 36.84 10.78
CA GLU A 42 -14.57 38.22 10.75
C GLU A 42 -14.43 38.93 12.09
N GLU A 43 -14.67 38.23 13.20
CA GLU A 43 -14.57 38.77 14.55
C GLU A 43 -13.12 38.93 15.03
N GLY A 44 -12.13 38.50 14.23
CA GLY A 44 -10.71 38.54 14.58
C GLY A 44 -10.32 37.63 15.75
N GLY A 45 -11.18 36.66 16.08
CA GLY A 45 -11.16 35.88 17.32
C GLY A 45 -10.81 34.41 17.15
N ILE A 46 -10.15 34.01 16.06
CA ILE A 46 -9.70 32.62 15.93
C ILE A 46 -8.77 32.31 17.10
N ASP A 47 -9.19 31.36 17.93
CA ASP A 47 -8.34 30.87 19.01
C ASP A 47 -6.99 30.44 18.43
N PRO A 48 -5.86 30.99 18.91
CA PRO A 48 -4.53 30.66 18.40
C PRO A 48 -4.24 29.16 18.35
N GLN A 49 -4.90 28.34 19.18
CA GLN A 49 -4.77 26.89 19.14
C GLN A 49 -5.14 26.32 17.75
N TYR A 50 -6.19 26.86 17.11
CA TYR A 50 -6.67 26.43 15.80
C TYR A 50 -5.79 26.90 14.64
N LEU A 51 -4.86 27.83 14.87
CA LEU A 51 -3.89 28.29 13.87
C LEU A 51 -2.57 27.52 13.91
N SER A 52 -2.29 26.82 15.02
CA SER A 52 -0.98 26.19 15.24
C SER A 52 -0.85 24.81 14.59
N GLY A 53 -1.96 24.09 14.42
CA GLY A 53 -1.99 22.73 13.89
C GLY A 53 -1.24 21.67 14.73
N LYS A 54 -0.77 22.01 15.93
CA LYS A 54 0.11 21.14 16.75
C LYS A 54 -0.65 20.03 17.48
N ASP A 55 -1.89 20.29 17.90
CA ASP A 55 -2.66 19.38 18.78
C ASP A 55 -3.77 18.59 18.05
N ARG A 56 -3.62 18.40 16.73
CA ARG A 56 -4.34 17.46 15.84
C ARG A 56 -5.87 17.54 15.70
N GLU A 57 -6.61 18.31 16.49
CA GLU A 57 -8.08 18.22 16.39
C GLU A 57 -8.74 19.16 15.37
N VAL A 58 -8.29 20.41 15.23
CA VAL A 58 -8.80 21.34 14.20
C VAL A 58 -7.68 22.25 13.75
N HIS A 59 -7.56 22.50 12.44
CA HIS A 59 -6.62 23.49 11.91
C HIS A 59 -7.31 24.39 10.88
N ILE A 60 -7.38 25.68 11.20
CA ILE A 60 -7.97 26.72 10.36
C ILE A 60 -6.84 27.44 9.63
N HIS A 61 -6.80 27.26 8.32
CA HIS A 61 -5.86 27.95 7.44
C HIS A 61 -6.50 29.24 6.94
N ILE A 62 -5.90 30.35 7.34
CA ILE A 62 -6.15 31.68 6.80
C ILE A 62 -4.97 32.14 5.95
N GLN A 63 -5.23 33.05 5.01
CA GLN A 63 -4.21 33.62 4.14
C GLN A 63 -4.48 35.10 3.88
N PRO A 64 -3.46 35.90 3.51
CA PRO A 64 -3.67 37.27 3.06
C PRO A 64 -4.66 37.33 1.88
N GLN A 65 -5.49 38.37 1.87
CA GLN A 65 -6.40 38.62 0.74
C GLN A 65 -5.70 39.46 -0.33
N ALA A 66 -5.66 38.94 -1.56
CA ALA A 66 -5.05 39.66 -2.67
C ALA A 66 -5.89 40.90 -3.04
N GLY A 67 -5.22 42.04 -3.19
CA GLY A 67 -5.86 43.32 -3.53
C GLY A 67 -6.59 44.01 -2.39
N ALA A 68 -6.47 43.53 -1.14
CA ALA A 68 -6.98 44.26 0.02
C ALA A 68 -6.18 45.55 0.26
N ALA A 69 -6.88 46.64 0.59
CA ALA A 69 -6.26 47.92 0.93
C ALA A 69 -5.44 47.83 2.23
N ASP A 70 -5.84 46.96 3.15
CA ASP A 70 -5.14 46.65 4.38
C ASP A 70 -4.51 45.25 4.30
N ALA A 71 -3.19 45.19 4.45
CA ALA A 71 -2.40 43.96 4.45
C ALA A 71 -2.64 43.07 5.69
N SER A 72 -3.40 43.54 6.68
CA SER A 72 -3.85 42.75 7.84
C SER A 72 -5.05 41.85 7.50
N VAL A 73 -5.78 42.15 6.43
CA VAL A 73 -6.98 41.39 6.04
C VAL A 73 -6.60 39.96 5.67
N ARG A 74 -7.33 39.01 6.24
CA ARG A 74 -7.16 37.58 6.02
C ARG A 74 -8.46 36.98 5.53
N CYS A 75 -8.36 35.94 4.70
CA CYS A 75 -9.51 35.16 4.25
C CYS A 75 -9.29 33.67 4.54
N LEU A 76 -10.40 32.94 4.68
CA LEU A 76 -10.39 31.49 4.86
C LEU A 76 -9.88 30.78 3.61
N ARG A 77 -9.02 29.79 3.81
CA ARG A 77 -8.53 28.89 2.76
C ARG A 77 -9.05 27.48 2.95
N LYS A 78 -8.86 26.94 4.16
CA LYS A 78 -9.14 25.53 4.45
C LYS A 78 -9.37 25.35 5.94
N VAL A 79 -10.25 24.43 6.31
CA VAL A 79 -10.34 23.91 7.68
C VAL A 79 -10.12 22.41 7.65
N GLN A 80 -9.17 21.91 8.43
CA GLN A 80 -8.97 20.48 8.67
C GLN A 80 -9.68 20.07 9.94
N TRP A 81 -10.31 18.89 9.89
CA TRP A 81 -11.13 18.29 10.95
C TRP A 81 -12.24 19.20 11.50
N PRO A 82 -13.04 19.88 10.64
CA PRO A 82 -14.15 20.74 11.08
C PRO A 82 -15.21 20.01 11.90
N SER A 83 -15.29 18.68 11.83
CA SER A 83 -16.16 17.89 12.70
C SER A 83 -15.93 18.12 14.19
N MET A 84 -14.71 18.44 14.59
CA MET A 84 -14.37 18.72 15.98
C MET A 84 -14.72 20.17 16.39
N SER A 85 -15.03 21.06 15.44
CA SER A 85 -15.37 22.46 15.72
C SER A 85 -16.87 22.76 15.72
N HIS A 86 -17.70 21.98 15.04
CA HIS A 86 -19.14 22.23 14.99
C HIS A 86 -19.99 20.95 14.82
N PRO A 87 -21.11 20.79 15.57
CA PRO A 87 -21.94 19.58 15.51
C PRO A 87 -22.49 19.23 14.13
N ALA A 88 -22.77 20.24 13.29
CA ALA A 88 -23.24 20.02 11.91
C ALA A 88 -22.27 19.15 11.10
N PHE A 89 -20.96 19.37 11.27
CA PHE A 89 -19.93 18.64 10.54
C PHE A 89 -19.72 17.24 11.13
N GLU A 90 -19.81 17.08 12.45
CA GLU A 90 -19.71 15.76 13.10
C GLU A 90 -20.88 14.83 12.74
N GLN A 91 -22.10 15.37 12.78
CA GLN A 91 -23.30 14.62 12.36
C GLN A 91 -23.19 14.16 10.92
N LEU A 92 -22.65 15.01 10.04
CA LEU A 92 -22.41 14.62 8.66
C LEU A 92 -21.30 13.57 8.55
N ARG A 93 -20.18 13.78 9.25
CA ARG A 93 -19.01 12.88 9.23
C ARG A 93 -19.37 11.46 9.64
N THR A 94 -20.23 11.33 10.63
CA THR A 94 -20.67 10.05 11.20
C THR A 94 -21.96 9.52 10.57
N SER A 95 -22.51 10.21 9.58
CA SER A 95 -23.75 9.80 8.91
C SER A 95 -23.58 8.44 8.22
N PRO A 96 -24.48 7.48 8.47
CA PRO A 96 -24.44 6.17 7.81
C PRO A 96 -24.67 6.28 6.29
N LYS A 97 -25.17 7.43 5.83
CA LYS A 97 -25.36 7.74 4.40
C LYS A 97 -24.09 7.55 3.59
N PHE A 98 -22.93 7.97 4.12
CA PHE A 98 -21.67 7.82 3.39
C PHE A 98 -21.16 6.39 3.38
N ALA A 99 -21.29 5.66 4.49
CA ALA A 99 -20.95 4.24 4.53
C ALA A 99 -21.78 3.47 3.48
N ALA A 100 -23.10 3.67 3.46
CA ALA A 100 -24.00 3.04 2.49
C ALA A 100 -23.76 3.48 1.03
N LEU A 101 -23.26 4.71 0.82
CA LEU A 101 -22.91 5.20 -0.52
C LEU A 101 -21.59 4.60 -1.02
N LEU A 102 -20.61 4.44 -0.13
CA LEU A 102 -19.25 4.00 -0.46
C LEU A 102 -19.09 2.48 -0.47
N GLU A 103 -19.90 1.75 0.30
CA GLU A 103 -19.82 0.29 0.42
C GLU A 103 -19.77 -0.45 -0.92
N PRO A 104 -20.63 -0.15 -1.92
CA PRO A 104 -20.56 -0.83 -3.22
C PRO A 104 -19.30 -0.52 -4.04
N LEU A 105 -18.58 0.56 -3.70
CA LEU A 105 -17.39 1.02 -4.41
C LEU A 105 -16.11 0.50 -3.77
N ILE A 106 -16.00 0.57 -2.45
CA ILE A 106 -14.76 0.32 -1.70
C ILE A 106 -14.93 -0.65 -0.52
N GLY A 107 -16.09 -1.28 -0.38
CA GLY A 107 -16.41 -2.24 0.68
C GLY A 107 -16.74 -1.59 2.02
N THR A 108 -16.84 -2.42 3.06
CA THR A 108 -17.31 -2.02 4.40
C THR A 108 -16.19 -1.53 5.32
N THR A 109 -14.93 -1.73 4.94
CA THR A 109 -13.76 -1.35 5.74
C THR A 109 -13.33 0.08 5.42
N LEU A 110 -13.98 1.04 6.07
CA LEU A 110 -13.69 2.47 5.89
C LEU A 110 -12.79 2.99 7.01
N LYS A 111 -11.67 3.60 6.63
CA LYS A 111 -10.83 4.40 7.53
C LYS A 111 -10.83 5.84 7.06
N GLN A 112 -11.35 6.74 7.89
CA GLN A 112 -11.26 8.16 7.63
C GLN A 112 -9.83 8.65 7.87
N TYR A 113 -9.22 9.21 6.82
CA TYR A 113 -7.83 9.68 6.87
C TYR A 113 -7.73 11.19 7.04
N ILE A 114 -8.63 11.92 6.37
CA ILE A 114 -8.73 13.37 6.45
C ILE A 114 -10.20 13.78 6.40
N ASN A 115 -10.50 14.89 7.08
CA ASN A 115 -11.73 15.62 6.94
C ASN A 115 -11.37 17.08 6.69
N GLN A 116 -11.86 17.68 5.60
CA GLN A 116 -11.47 19.05 5.26
C GLN A 116 -12.59 19.79 4.54
N ILE A 117 -12.66 21.09 4.79
CA ILE A 117 -13.42 22.05 4.01
C ILE A 117 -12.42 22.93 3.27
N ASN A 118 -12.61 23.12 1.97
CA ASN A 118 -11.84 24.05 1.15
C ASN A 118 -12.71 25.26 0.80
N PHE A 119 -12.20 26.46 1.08
CA PHE A 119 -12.86 27.72 0.76
C PHE A 119 -12.23 28.33 -0.49
N LYS A 120 -13.05 28.99 -1.30
CA LYS A 120 -12.61 29.84 -2.41
C LYS A 120 -13.19 31.24 -2.19
N MET A 121 -12.62 31.96 -1.21
CA MET A 121 -13.10 33.28 -0.84
C MET A 121 -12.80 34.31 -1.94
N PRO A 122 -13.67 35.33 -2.13
CA PRO A 122 -13.35 36.47 -2.99
C PRO A 122 -11.99 37.08 -2.64
N GLY A 123 -11.13 37.27 -3.64
CA GLY A 123 -9.76 37.78 -3.44
C GLY A 123 -8.75 36.76 -2.88
N GLY A 124 -9.14 35.50 -2.66
CA GLY A 124 -8.25 34.46 -2.12
C GLY A 124 -7.27 33.85 -3.13
N GLN A 125 -7.38 34.12 -4.44
CA GLN A 125 -6.49 33.58 -5.50
C GLN A 125 -5.99 32.15 -5.23
N ILE A 126 -6.91 31.18 -5.17
CA ILE A 126 -6.57 29.76 -4.95
C ILE A 126 -6.67 29.02 -6.27
N GLU A 127 -5.54 28.51 -6.73
CA GLU A 127 -5.45 27.60 -7.87
C GLU A 127 -5.04 26.21 -7.39
N PHE A 128 -5.67 25.19 -7.96
CA PHE A 128 -5.26 23.80 -7.79
C PHE A 128 -4.74 23.31 -9.14
N PRO A 129 -3.44 23.01 -9.28
CA PRO A 129 -2.92 22.45 -10.51
C PRO A 129 -3.53 21.07 -10.74
N TRP A 130 -3.40 20.54 -11.96
CA TRP A 130 -3.73 19.15 -12.23
C TRP A 130 -2.90 18.24 -11.32
N HIS A 131 -3.58 17.43 -10.51
CA HIS A 131 -2.98 16.49 -9.58
C HIS A 131 -3.90 15.31 -9.35
N GLN A 132 -3.36 14.26 -8.74
CA GLN A 132 -4.10 13.11 -8.24
C GLN A 132 -3.85 13.00 -6.74
N ASP A 133 -4.91 12.91 -5.94
CA ASP A 133 -4.80 12.63 -4.52
C ASP A 133 -4.38 11.16 -4.32
N ILE A 134 -3.24 10.95 -3.66
CA ILE A 134 -2.73 9.62 -3.34
C ILE A 134 -2.31 9.58 -1.87
N ARG A 135 -2.45 8.42 -1.24
CA ARG A 135 -2.07 8.24 0.18
C ARG A 135 -0.57 8.55 0.37
N PRO A 136 -0.20 9.43 1.33
CA PRO A 136 1.20 9.64 1.68
C PRO A 136 1.66 8.51 2.61
N ILE A 137 2.09 7.39 2.02
CA ILE A 137 2.89 6.37 2.72
C ILE A 137 4.36 6.54 2.30
N PRO A 138 5.34 6.22 3.18
CA PRO A 138 6.77 6.33 2.87
C PRO A 138 7.18 5.63 1.56
N ALA A 139 6.46 4.57 1.19
CA ALA A 139 6.60 3.84 -0.06
C ALA A 139 6.29 4.67 -1.33
N PHE A 140 5.84 5.92 -1.24
CA PHE A 140 5.38 6.67 -2.43
C PHE A 140 6.33 7.77 -2.91
N SER A 141 7.34 8.16 -2.13
CA SER A 141 8.38 9.09 -2.61
C SER A 141 9.30 8.46 -3.66
N ALA A 142 9.25 7.13 -3.83
CA ALA A 142 9.99 6.37 -4.82
C ALA A 142 9.05 5.33 -5.47
N GLN A 143 8.03 5.83 -6.18
CA GLN A 143 6.92 5.03 -6.70
C GLN A 143 7.35 3.95 -7.70
N VAL A 144 8.47 4.16 -8.40
CA VAL A 144 9.09 3.17 -9.31
C VAL A 144 9.68 1.98 -8.53
N ASP A 145 10.16 2.23 -7.32
CA ASP A 145 10.91 1.25 -6.52
C ASP A 145 10.04 0.51 -5.49
N ASN A 146 8.82 0.98 -5.25
CA ASN A 146 8.00 0.56 -4.10
C ASN A 146 6.71 -0.18 -4.46
N TYR A 147 6.49 -0.50 -5.74
CA TYR A 147 5.38 -1.36 -6.13
C TYR A 147 5.79 -2.83 -5.96
N VAL A 148 5.60 -3.40 -4.77
CA VAL A 148 5.70 -4.86 -4.59
C VAL A 148 4.46 -5.48 -5.25
N GLN A 149 4.56 -5.79 -6.53
CA GLN A 149 3.57 -6.63 -7.21
C GLN A 149 3.99 -8.09 -7.05
N THR A 150 3.31 -8.83 -6.18
CA THR A 150 3.48 -10.28 -6.13
C THR A 150 2.89 -10.89 -7.40
N ILE A 151 3.74 -11.40 -8.28
CA ILE A 151 3.32 -12.21 -9.43
C ILE A 151 3.46 -13.67 -9.01
N ILE A 152 2.33 -14.41 -9.00
CA ILE A 152 2.34 -15.86 -8.80
C ILE A 152 2.27 -16.48 -10.19
N VAL A 153 3.32 -17.21 -10.56
CA VAL A 153 3.35 -17.98 -11.81
C VAL A 153 3.54 -19.44 -11.45
N VAL A 154 2.71 -20.30 -12.03
CA VAL A 154 2.73 -21.75 -11.79
C VAL A 154 3.24 -22.42 -13.07
N VAL A 155 4.21 -23.32 -12.93
CA VAL A 155 4.75 -24.14 -14.02
C VAL A 155 4.66 -25.60 -13.62
N ARG A 156 4.25 -26.46 -14.56
CA ARG A 156 4.31 -27.91 -14.39
C ARG A 156 5.77 -28.36 -14.56
N VAL A 157 6.29 -29.17 -13.64
CA VAL A 157 7.65 -29.72 -13.73
C VAL A 157 7.59 -31.19 -14.12
N ASP A 158 8.07 -31.52 -15.31
CA ASP A 158 8.02 -32.87 -15.89
C ASP A 158 9.39 -33.45 -16.26
N GLY A 159 10.49 -32.81 -15.86
CA GLY A 159 11.84 -33.23 -16.22
C GLY A 159 12.34 -32.67 -17.54
N GLU A 160 11.51 -31.94 -18.28
CA GLU A 160 11.84 -31.36 -19.59
C GLU A 160 12.00 -29.82 -19.50
N ALA A 161 12.43 -29.22 -20.62
CA ALA A 161 12.51 -27.77 -20.73
C ALA A 161 11.12 -27.12 -20.58
N PRO A 162 10.98 -26.01 -19.82
CA PRO A 162 9.70 -25.30 -19.69
C PRO A 162 9.15 -24.79 -21.02
N ASP A 163 7.83 -24.57 -21.05
CA ASP A 163 7.13 -23.97 -22.20
C ASP A 163 7.81 -22.66 -22.66
N PRO A 164 8.21 -22.52 -23.94
CA PRO A 164 8.83 -21.31 -24.46
C PRO A 164 8.04 -20.02 -24.24
N GLU A 165 6.70 -20.05 -24.26
CA GLU A 165 5.89 -18.86 -23.97
C GLU A 165 6.02 -18.45 -22.50
N TRP A 166 6.03 -19.42 -21.59
CA TRP A 166 6.27 -19.21 -20.17
C TRP A 166 7.68 -18.65 -19.93
N VAL A 167 8.69 -19.16 -20.64
CA VAL A 167 10.06 -18.66 -20.56
C VAL A 167 10.13 -17.19 -21.01
N SER A 168 9.50 -16.86 -22.14
CA SER A 168 9.49 -15.49 -22.67
C SER A 168 8.81 -14.51 -21.70
N PHE A 169 7.67 -14.91 -21.11
CA PHE A 169 7.01 -14.12 -20.07
C PHE A 169 7.94 -13.87 -18.88
N PHE A 170 8.62 -14.91 -18.40
CA PHE A 170 9.51 -14.79 -17.25
C PHE A 170 10.74 -13.94 -17.51
N GLN A 171 11.30 -14.00 -18.73
CA GLN A 171 12.40 -13.13 -19.13
C GLN A 171 11.99 -11.66 -19.12
N ALA A 172 10.81 -11.32 -19.64
CA ALA A 172 10.29 -9.96 -19.59
C ALA A 172 10.09 -9.45 -18.16
N VAL A 173 9.63 -10.30 -17.24
CA VAL A 173 9.54 -9.96 -15.81
C VAL A 173 10.94 -9.74 -15.21
N ALA A 174 11.92 -10.56 -15.59
CA ALA A 174 13.28 -10.49 -15.05
C ALA A 174 14.05 -9.22 -15.48
N GLU A 175 13.65 -8.55 -16.57
CA GLU A 175 14.17 -7.24 -16.98
C GLU A 175 13.95 -6.14 -15.93
N GLN A 176 13.01 -6.34 -14.99
CA GLN A 176 12.72 -5.39 -13.92
C GLN A 176 13.68 -5.64 -12.73
N PRO A 177 14.68 -4.76 -12.48
CA PRO A 177 15.72 -5.00 -11.47
C PRO A 177 15.18 -5.07 -10.03
N GLN A 178 14.02 -4.47 -9.76
CA GLN A 178 13.33 -4.45 -8.48
C GLN A 178 12.53 -5.74 -8.19
N VAL A 179 12.42 -6.65 -9.15
CA VAL A 179 11.65 -7.89 -9.00
C VAL A 179 12.56 -9.03 -8.56
N TYR A 180 12.18 -9.68 -7.46
CA TYR A 180 12.77 -10.91 -6.94
C TYR A 180 11.83 -12.08 -7.23
N LEU A 181 12.41 -13.28 -7.42
CA LEU A 181 11.67 -14.51 -7.63
C LEU A 181 11.85 -15.47 -6.46
N LYS A 182 10.73 -15.81 -5.81
CA LYS A 182 10.65 -16.91 -4.85
C LYS A 182 10.32 -18.21 -5.56
N VAL A 183 11.27 -19.15 -5.58
CA VAL A 183 11.03 -20.54 -6.00
C VAL A 183 10.30 -21.26 -4.88
N SER A 184 9.09 -21.75 -5.15
CA SER A 184 8.29 -22.51 -4.20
C SER A 184 7.40 -23.52 -4.89
N ALA A 185 6.83 -24.46 -4.14
CA ALA A 185 5.93 -25.48 -4.64
C ALA A 185 6.53 -26.41 -5.72
N LEU A 186 7.84 -26.70 -5.66
CA LEU A 186 8.56 -27.52 -6.64
C LEU A 186 8.02 -28.95 -6.72
N VAL A 187 7.96 -29.63 -5.56
CA VAL A 187 7.53 -31.04 -5.49
C VAL A 187 6.03 -31.19 -5.74
N GLU A 188 5.25 -30.16 -5.41
CA GLU A 188 3.79 -30.13 -5.61
C GLU A 188 3.39 -29.95 -7.06
N ASN A 189 4.19 -29.21 -7.84
CA ASN A 189 3.95 -29.02 -9.27
C ASN A 189 4.64 -30.06 -10.15
N SER A 190 5.26 -31.09 -9.54
CA SER A 190 5.77 -32.24 -10.27
C SER A 190 4.63 -32.97 -10.99
N ALA A 191 4.82 -33.21 -12.29
CA ALA A 191 3.97 -34.04 -13.14
C ALA A 191 3.84 -35.48 -12.63
N GLN A 192 4.88 -35.97 -11.94
CA GLN A 192 4.91 -37.28 -11.29
C GLN A 192 4.63 -37.14 -9.78
N GLN A 193 3.78 -38.01 -9.24
CA GLN A 193 3.50 -38.11 -7.80
C GLN A 193 3.61 -39.57 -7.31
N PRO A 194 4.26 -39.85 -6.16
CA PRO A 194 5.00 -38.91 -5.32
C PRO A 194 6.16 -38.27 -6.10
N ALA A 195 6.50 -37.04 -5.73
CA ALA A 195 7.45 -36.24 -6.49
C ALA A 195 8.84 -36.92 -6.52
N PRO A 196 9.54 -36.94 -7.66
CA PRO A 196 10.90 -37.48 -7.73
C PRO A 196 11.82 -36.78 -6.73
N ALA A 197 12.69 -37.55 -6.06
CA ALA A 197 13.70 -37.01 -5.16
C ALA A 197 14.98 -36.55 -5.89
N ASP A 198 15.14 -36.96 -7.15
CA ASP A 198 16.30 -36.64 -7.96
C ASP A 198 16.27 -35.17 -8.40
N THR A 199 17.31 -34.43 -8.04
CA THR A 199 17.49 -33.01 -8.39
C THR A 199 17.52 -32.78 -9.90
N ASP A 200 18.03 -33.74 -10.69
CA ASP A 200 18.12 -33.59 -12.14
C ASP A 200 16.74 -33.49 -12.81
N TYR A 201 15.70 -34.04 -12.19
CA TYR A 201 14.30 -33.88 -12.65
C TYR A 201 13.82 -32.42 -12.59
N TYR A 202 14.35 -31.59 -11.69
CA TYR A 202 13.95 -30.19 -11.53
C TYR A 202 14.92 -29.22 -12.22
N ARG A 203 16.10 -29.71 -12.62
CA ARG A 203 17.21 -28.91 -13.15
C ARG A 203 16.80 -28.05 -14.36
N PRO A 204 16.05 -28.52 -15.37
CA PRO A 204 15.69 -27.68 -16.52
C PRO A 204 14.90 -26.43 -16.14
N THR A 205 13.96 -26.57 -15.19
CA THR A 205 13.17 -25.44 -14.70
C THR A 205 14.03 -24.50 -13.86
N LEU A 206 14.82 -25.03 -12.94
CA LEU A 206 15.69 -24.23 -12.05
C LEU A 206 16.76 -23.46 -12.84
N ASP A 207 17.38 -24.09 -13.84
CA ASP A 207 18.37 -23.45 -14.71
C ASP A 207 17.75 -22.30 -15.51
N THR A 208 16.51 -22.48 -16.00
CA THR A 208 15.77 -21.42 -16.70
C THR A 208 15.49 -20.22 -15.80
N LEU A 209 15.02 -20.46 -14.57
CA LEU A 209 14.74 -19.40 -13.60
C LEU A 209 16.01 -18.65 -13.20
N ARG A 210 17.11 -19.38 -12.97
CA ARG A 210 18.40 -18.79 -12.63
C ARG A 210 18.98 -17.99 -13.79
N ALA A 211 18.88 -18.48 -15.02
CA ALA A 211 19.32 -17.75 -16.20
C ALA A 211 18.59 -16.42 -16.40
N ALA A 212 17.31 -16.35 -16.02
CA ALA A 212 16.51 -15.13 -16.11
C ALA A 212 16.82 -14.12 -14.98
N PHE A 213 16.77 -14.55 -13.71
CA PHE A 213 16.86 -13.62 -12.57
C PHE A 213 18.28 -13.36 -12.07
N GLY A 214 19.21 -14.28 -12.37
CA GLY A 214 20.54 -14.29 -11.78
C GLY A 214 20.53 -14.78 -10.33
N GLU A 215 21.71 -14.75 -9.71
CA GLU A 215 21.93 -15.31 -8.36
C GLU A 215 21.51 -14.36 -7.23
N ASP A 216 21.36 -13.06 -7.51
CA ASP A 216 21.11 -12.04 -6.49
C ASP A 216 19.62 -11.74 -6.29
N ARG A 217 18.73 -12.33 -7.10
CA ARG A 217 17.28 -12.04 -7.08
C ARG A 217 16.41 -13.28 -6.99
N LEU A 218 17.02 -14.45 -6.79
CA LEU A 218 16.34 -15.73 -6.74
C LEU A 218 16.48 -16.35 -5.33
N PHE A 219 15.38 -16.79 -4.71
CA PHE A 219 15.42 -17.41 -3.38
C PHE A 219 14.39 -18.52 -3.19
N PHE A 220 14.60 -19.39 -2.21
CA PHE A 220 13.69 -20.51 -1.92
C PHE A 220 12.59 -20.17 -0.92
N GLY A 221 11.43 -20.80 -1.08
CA GLY A 221 10.47 -21.01 -0.01
C GLY A 221 9.82 -22.39 -0.15
N SER A 222 9.98 -23.25 0.85
CA SER A 222 9.56 -24.66 0.80
C SER A 222 8.08 -24.91 0.59
N ASN A 223 7.22 -23.93 0.85
CA ASN A 223 5.77 -24.09 0.87
C ASN A 223 5.30 -25.12 1.92
N TRP A 224 6.09 -25.34 2.98
CA TRP A 224 5.69 -26.16 4.12
C TRP A 224 4.47 -25.56 4.83
N PRO A 225 3.48 -26.37 5.28
CA PRO A 225 3.45 -27.84 5.27
C PRO A 225 2.87 -28.46 3.99
N VAL A 226 2.50 -27.68 2.97
CA VAL A 226 1.81 -28.17 1.77
C VAL A 226 2.67 -29.14 0.96
N CYS A 227 3.99 -28.94 0.93
CA CYS A 227 4.93 -29.82 0.25
C CYS A 227 4.85 -31.29 0.70
N GLU A 228 4.47 -31.53 1.97
CA GLU A 228 4.33 -32.88 2.54
C GLU A 228 3.25 -33.74 1.89
N ARG A 229 2.36 -33.12 1.11
CA ARG A 229 1.39 -33.84 0.28
C ARG A 229 2.02 -34.54 -0.93
N SER A 230 3.24 -34.15 -1.31
CA SER A 230 3.90 -34.57 -2.56
C SER A 230 5.25 -35.23 -2.33
N ALA A 231 6.00 -34.79 -1.31
CA ALA A 231 7.25 -35.40 -0.84
C ALA A 231 7.53 -34.97 0.62
N THR A 232 8.41 -35.66 1.33
CA THR A 232 8.79 -35.23 2.69
C THR A 232 9.48 -33.87 2.67
N TYR A 233 9.42 -33.13 3.78
CA TYR A 233 10.14 -31.86 3.92
C TYR A 233 11.66 -32.04 3.67
N GLU A 234 12.24 -33.15 4.16
CA GLU A 234 13.64 -33.51 3.92
C GLU A 234 13.95 -33.65 2.42
N THR A 235 13.10 -34.36 1.66
CA THR A 235 13.27 -34.47 0.20
C THR A 235 13.16 -33.11 -0.48
N CYS A 236 12.17 -32.29 -0.11
CA CYS A 236 11.98 -30.95 -0.69
C CYS A 236 13.20 -30.04 -0.48
N ILE A 237 13.75 -30.02 0.74
CA ILE A 237 14.96 -29.25 1.06
C ILE A 237 16.19 -29.87 0.40
N GLY A 238 16.29 -31.19 0.34
CA GLY A 238 17.40 -31.92 -0.29
C GLY A 238 17.57 -31.55 -1.76
N ILE A 239 16.48 -31.56 -2.55
CA ILE A 239 16.50 -31.18 -3.98
C ILE A 239 17.13 -29.80 -4.18
N VAL A 240 16.67 -28.84 -3.38
CA VAL A 240 17.12 -27.45 -3.48
C VAL A 240 18.57 -27.32 -3.04
N ARG A 241 18.90 -27.89 -1.88
CA ARG A 241 20.25 -27.86 -1.35
C ARG A 241 21.24 -28.48 -2.34
N ASP A 242 20.93 -29.64 -2.90
CA ASP A 242 21.82 -30.32 -3.85
C ASP A 242 22.00 -29.52 -5.15
N TYR A 243 20.96 -28.80 -5.62
CA TYR A 243 21.06 -27.92 -6.78
C TYR A 243 21.99 -26.71 -6.52
N PHE A 244 21.88 -26.07 -5.35
CA PHE A 244 22.63 -24.85 -5.01
C PHE A 244 23.99 -25.11 -4.35
N GLU A 245 24.18 -26.16 -3.56
CA GLU A 245 25.50 -26.51 -2.98
C GLU A 245 26.50 -26.92 -4.05
N ALA A 246 26.05 -27.46 -5.18
CA ALA A 246 26.89 -27.69 -6.34
C ALA A 246 27.49 -26.39 -6.94
N ARG A 247 27.06 -25.21 -6.47
CA ARG A 247 27.34 -23.88 -7.04
C ARG A 247 27.43 -22.84 -5.92
N ASP A 248 28.61 -22.51 -5.41
CA ASP A 248 29.03 -21.52 -4.36
C ASP A 248 28.10 -20.30 -4.04
N THR A 249 26.80 -20.50 -3.83
CA THR A 249 25.72 -19.48 -3.83
C THR A 249 24.58 -19.86 -2.87
N SER A 250 24.78 -20.90 -2.05
CA SER A 250 23.75 -21.48 -1.19
C SER A 250 23.16 -20.48 -0.20
N GLU A 251 23.98 -19.63 0.43
CA GLU A 251 23.51 -18.62 1.39
C GLU A 251 22.59 -17.57 0.75
N LYS A 252 22.93 -17.11 -0.46
CA LYS A 252 22.11 -16.16 -1.23
C LYS A 252 20.71 -16.68 -1.46
N PHE A 253 20.63 -17.92 -1.94
CA PHE A 253 19.36 -18.53 -2.33
C PHE A 253 18.53 -18.98 -1.12
N VAL A 254 19.17 -19.39 -0.03
CA VAL A 254 18.47 -19.86 1.17
C VAL A 254 17.90 -18.69 1.97
N TRP A 255 18.61 -17.57 2.10
CA TRP A 255 18.15 -16.49 2.99
C TRP A 255 18.59 -15.06 2.65
N ASP A 256 19.79 -14.79 2.10
CA ASP A 256 20.20 -13.38 1.89
C ASP A 256 19.31 -12.62 0.90
N ASN A 257 18.97 -13.25 -0.23
CA ASN A 257 18.08 -12.63 -1.22
C ASN A 257 16.67 -12.41 -0.66
N ALA A 258 16.21 -13.27 0.26
CA ALA A 258 14.95 -13.08 0.96
C ALA A 258 15.01 -11.86 1.90
N LYS A 259 16.10 -11.68 2.65
CA LYS A 259 16.30 -10.46 3.47
C LYS A 259 16.28 -9.21 2.60
N ALA A 260 17.02 -9.21 1.48
CA ALA A 260 17.06 -8.10 0.55
C ALA A 260 15.68 -7.79 -0.05
N CYS A 261 14.95 -8.83 -0.49
CA CYS A 261 13.61 -8.73 -1.03
C CYS A 261 12.59 -8.15 -0.03
N TYR A 262 12.64 -8.58 1.24
CA TYR A 262 11.67 -8.16 2.27
C TYR A 262 12.13 -6.94 3.09
N GLY A 263 13.34 -6.41 2.84
CA GLY A 263 13.92 -5.32 3.63
C GLY A 263 14.14 -5.68 5.11
N LEU A 264 14.50 -6.94 5.40
CA LEU A 264 14.72 -7.39 6.78
C LEU A 264 16.04 -6.83 7.32
N PRO A 265 16.06 -6.33 8.56
CA PRO A 265 17.30 -5.89 9.19
C PRO A 265 18.23 -7.09 9.46
N ASP A 266 19.54 -6.84 9.47
CA ASP A 266 20.46 -7.85 9.98
C ASP A 266 20.16 -8.14 11.45
N HIS A 267 20.23 -9.42 11.83
CA HIS A 267 20.03 -9.81 13.22
C HIS A 267 21.02 -9.04 14.11
N PRO A 268 20.56 -8.38 15.19
CA PRO A 268 21.47 -7.83 16.18
C PRO A 268 22.33 -8.99 16.71
N GLN A 269 23.65 -8.81 16.73
CA GLN A 269 24.51 -9.80 17.36
C GLN A 269 24.03 -10.03 18.80
N PRO A 270 23.90 -11.28 19.25
CA PRO A 270 23.58 -11.53 20.64
C PRO A 270 24.60 -10.79 21.50
N ALA A 271 24.10 -9.98 22.45
CA ALA A 271 24.97 -9.28 23.38
C ALA A 271 25.92 -10.31 24.00
N SER A 272 27.23 -10.03 23.95
CA SER A 272 28.22 -10.86 24.65
C SER A 272 27.74 -11.04 26.08
N GLU A 273 27.48 -12.30 26.49
CA GLU A 273 27.14 -12.60 27.87
C GLU A 273 28.25 -12.06 28.76
N GLY A 274 27.98 -10.94 29.42
CA GLY A 274 28.84 -10.40 30.45
C GLY A 274 28.93 -11.44 31.54
N THR A 275 30.13 -11.97 31.75
CA THR A 275 30.44 -12.81 32.90
C THR A 275 30.41 -11.94 34.16
N ASP A 276 29.23 -11.61 34.67
CA ASP A 276 29.06 -11.11 36.02
C ASP A 276 29.07 -12.31 36.97
N GLY A 277 30.28 -12.77 37.30
CA GLY A 277 30.51 -13.58 38.48
C GLY A 277 30.19 -12.75 39.74
N PRO A 278 29.63 -13.36 40.79
CA PRO A 278 29.31 -12.63 42.01
C PRO A 278 30.62 -12.18 42.66
N SER A 279 30.73 -10.88 42.91
CA SER A 279 31.78 -10.28 43.72
C SER A 279 31.53 -10.61 45.20
N ASP A 280 32.45 -11.36 45.79
CA ASP A 280 32.65 -11.51 47.25
C ASP A 280 33.09 -10.18 47.92
#